data_AF-A0AA36I7M0-F1
#
_entry.id   AF-A0AA36I7M0-F1
#
_cell.length_a   1.000
_cell.length_b   1.000
_cell.length_c   1.000
_cell.angle_alpha   90.00
_cell.angle_beta   90.00
_cell.angle_gamma   90.00
#
_symmetry.space_group_name_H-M   'P 1'
#
loop_
_entity.id
_entity.type
_entity.pdbx_description
1 polymer ?
#
loop_
_entity_poly.entity_id
_entity_poly.type
_entity_poly.pdbx_seq_one_letter_code
_entity_poly.pdbx_strand_id
1 'polypeptide(L)'
;MMRLVLLSSALLRQEEETSAFAMEPAGFLLAASLTRSLLLLLSPWEVYHLDGPLGGNLNLACELCAVPMAAYLCRSLGRRGFFCAGLALLLGCVACAQRLSLADPGQEHLDVLFSWSQLLDLAVAVSFLCRCVNLWTEAKGAFMVFSLFELPAQQLLGAIFMLCAWGAAPFQEVDGIVGAGHPLLMMQSSSLAEVTVYLVAAVVFVSSRSFQKDQPAYVPLFAEL
;
A
#
# COMPACT_ATOMS: atom_id res chain seq x y z
N MET A 1 -3.26 -7.81 -8.31
CA MET A 1 -3.85 -7.51 -9.66
C MET A 1 -4.22 -6.04 -9.84
N MET A 2 -5.10 -5.45 -9.01
CA MET A 2 -5.51 -4.03 -9.15
C MET A 2 -4.32 -3.04 -9.10
N ARG A 3 -3.31 -3.32 -8.27
CA ARG A 3 -2.04 -2.56 -8.27
C ARG A 3 -1.36 -2.41 -9.62
N LEU A 4 -1.43 -3.43 -10.49
CA LEU A 4 -0.87 -3.31 -11.84
C LEU A 4 -1.63 -2.28 -12.67
N VAL A 5 -2.95 -2.23 -12.54
CA VAL A 5 -3.79 -1.23 -13.22
C VAL A 5 -3.42 0.17 -12.73
N LEU A 6 -3.29 0.31 -11.41
CA LEU A 6 -2.87 1.57 -10.79
C LEU A 6 -1.48 2.01 -11.24
N LEU A 7 -0.49 1.11 -11.20
CA LEU A 7 0.88 1.39 -11.65
C LEU A 7 0.93 1.68 -13.16
N SER A 8 0.15 0.96 -13.98
CA SER A 8 0.08 1.20 -15.42
C SER A 8 -0.49 2.58 -15.69
N SER A 9 -1.56 2.94 -15.00
CA SER A 9 -2.21 4.24 -15.10
C SER A 9 -1.27 5.36 -14.64
N ALA A 10 -0.48 5.14 -13.57
CA ALA A 10 0.53 6.07 -13.10
C ALA A 10 1.63 6.31 -14.14
N LEU A 11 2.17 5.24 -14.74
CA LEU A 11 3.24 5.31 -15.73
C LEU A 11 2.77 5.96 -17.04
N LEU A 12 1.59 5.58 -17.54
CA LEU A 12 1.08 6.06 -18.81
C LEU A 12 0.74 7.56 -18.80
N ARG A 13 0.45 8.12 -17.62
CA ARG A 13 0.03 9.52 -17.49
C ARG A 13 1.18 10.52 -17.32
N GLN A 14 2.44 10.06 -17.20
CA GLN A 14 3.67 10.88 -17.16
C GLN A 14 3.64 12.16 -16.30
N GLU A 15 2.78 12.21 -15.29
CA GLU A 15 2.69 13.30 -14.31
C GLU A 15 3.57 12.97 -13.09
N GLU A 16 4.85 12.67 -13.30
CA GLU A 16 5.72 12.10 -12.26
C GLU A 16 5.87 12.99 -11.02
N GLU A 17 5.93 14.32 -11.18
CA GLU A 17 6.11 15.22 -10.04
C GLU A 17 4.80 15.49 -9.29
N THR A 18 3.66 15.45 -9.96
CA THR A 18 2.33 15.73 -9.38
C THR A 18 1.56 14.47 -8.99
N SER A 19 2.01 13.28 -9.39
CA SER A 19 1.37 12.02 -9.03
C SER A 19 1.51 11.74 -7.54
N ALA A 20 0.42 11.41 -6.84
CA ALA A 20 0.45 11.04 -5.42
C ALA A 20 1.20 9.72 -5.13
N PHE A 21 1.61 8.98 -6.17
CA PHE A 21 2.37 7.74 -6.04
C PHE A 21 3.88 7.90 -6.19
N ALA A 22 4.38 9.04 -6.69
CA ALA A 22 5.81 9.22 -6.86
C ALA A 22 6.54 9.44 -5.53
N MET A 23 7.86 9.21 -5.52
CA MET A 23 8.73 9.34 -4.35
C MET A 23 8.48 8.28 -3.26
N GLU A 24 8.24 8.68 -2.01
CA GLU A 24 8.19 7.79 -0.84
C GLU A 24 7.14 6.66 -0.96
N PRO A 25 5.89 6.91 -1.45
CA PRO A 25 4.91 5.84 -1.67
C PRO A 25 5.39 4.79 -2.67
N ALA A 26 6.03 5.19 -3.77
CA ALA A 26 6.63 4.26 -4.72
C ALA A 26 7.75 3.42 -4.07
N GLY A 27 8.56 4.02 -3.21
CA GLY A 27 9.63 3.33 -2.49
C GLY A 27 9.11 2.23 -1.57
N PHE A 28 8.08 2.55 -0.76
CA PHE A 28 7.44 1.55 0.09
C PHE A 28 6.67 0.51 -0.73
N LEU A 29 6.05 0.90 -1.84
CA LEU A 29 5.32 0.00 -2.72
C LEU A 29 6.26 -1.00 -3.40
N LEU A 30 7.43 -0.55 -3.85
CA LEU A 30 8.47 -1.40 -4.39
C LEU A 30 8.94 -2.41 -3.34
N ALA A 31 9.24 -1.95 -2.11
CA ALA A 31 9.62 -2.84 -1.03
C ALA A 31 8.52 -3.87 -0.73
N ALA A 32 7.26 -3.43 -0.68
CA ALA A 32 6.12 -4.31 -0.43
C ALA A 32 5.95 -5.37 -1.53
N SER A 33 6.05 -4.99 -2.81
CA SER A 33 5.96 -5.91 -3.95
C SER A 33 7.15 -6.88 -4.03
N LEU A 34 8.37 -6.42 -3.69
CA LEU A 34 9.54 -7.30 -3.59
C LEU A 34 9.35 -8.33 -2.46
N THR A 35 8.93 -7.90 -1.27
CA THR A 35 8.68 -8.78 -0.14
C THR A 35 7.60 -9.82 -0.46
N ARG A 36 6.52 -9.43 -1.17
CA ARG A 36 5.48 -10.37 -1.62
C ARG A 36 5.95 -11.34 -2.67
N SER A 37 6.72 -10.85 -3.65
CA SER A 37 7.28 -11.71 -4.68
C SER A 37 8.22 -12.74 -4.07
N LEU A 38 9.07 -12.32 -3.12
CA LEU A 38 9.93 -13.24 -2.35
C LEU A 38 9.11 -14.24 -1.53
N LEU A 39 8.06 -13.78 -0.83
CA LEU A 39 7.16 -14.67 -0.09
C LEU A 39 6.59 -15.75 -1.01
N LEU A 40 5.99 -15.36 -2.14
CA LEU A 40 5.35 -16.29 -3.07
C LEU A 40 6.34 -17.22 -3.79
N LEU A 41 7.57 -16.75 -4.06
CA LEU A 41 8.62 -17.55 -4.68
C LEU A 41 9.20 -18.59 -3.73
N LEU A 42 9.31 -18.25 -2.44
CA LEU A 42 9.90 -19.13 -1.42
C LEU A 42 8.85 -20.02 -0.75
N SER A 43 7.58 -19.60 -0.72
CA SER A 43 6.53 -20.34 -0.02
C SER A 43 6.11 -21.60 -0.78
N PRO A 44 5.96 -22.74 -0.08
CA PRO A 44 5.27 -23.91 -0.62
C PRO A 44 3.85 -23.56 -1.07
N TRP A 45 3.34 -24.28 -2.08
CA TRP A 45 2.05 -24.01 -2.72
C TRP A 45 0.85 -24.04 -1.76
N GLU A 46 0.98 -24.70 -0.62
CA GLU A 46 -0.14 -24.96 0.29
C GLU A 46 -0.31 -23.91 1.40
N VAL A 47 0.69 -23.05 1.62
CA VAL A 47 0.72 -22.17 2.81
C VAL A 47 0.28 -20.74 2.49
N TYR A 48 0.96 -20.09 1.55
CA TYR A 48 0.80 -18.65 1.27
C TYR A 48 0.24 -18.35 -0.12
N HIS A 49 0.01 -19.36 -0.95
CA HIS A 49 -0.66 -19.19 -2.24
C HIS A 49 -2.16 -19.18 -2.02
N LEU A 50 -2.72 -17.99 -1.83
CA LEU A 50 -4.16 -17.79 -1.91
C LEU A 50 -4.58 -17.91 -3.37
N ASP A 51 -5.11 -19.08 -3.75
CA ASP A 51 -5.72 -19.28 -5.06
C ASP A 51 -6.92 -18.34 -5.20
N GLY A 52 -6.75 -17.30 -6.02
CA GLY A 52 -7.85 -16.43 -6.43
C GLY A 52 -8.82 -17.18 -7.36
N PRO A 53 -9.96 -16.56 -7.73
CA PRO A 53 -10.95 -17.17 -8.63
C PRO A 53 -10.40 -17.52 -10.02
N LEU A 54 -9.28 -16.92 -10.41
CA LEU A 54 -8.58 -17.19 -11.68
C LEU A 54 -7.57 -18.35 -11.56
N GLY A 55 -7.23 -18.77 -10.34
CA GLY A 55 -6.30 -19.85 -10.04
C GLY A 55 -4.85 -19.63 -10.48
N GLY A 56 -3.97 -20.52 -10.02
CA GLY A 56 -2.60 -20.65 -10.52
C GLY A 56 -1.68 -19.48 -10.13
N ASN A 57 -0.60 -19.32 -10.89
CA ASN A 57 0.47 -18.36 -10.61
C ASN A 57 0.16 -16.89 -10.97
N LEU A 58 -1.11 -16.53 -11.18
CA LEU A 58 -1.46 -15.20 -11.67
C LEU A 58 -1.10 -14.10 -10.65
N ASN A 59 -1.24 -14.38 -9.35
CA ASN A 59 -0.85 -13.44 -8.30
C ASN A 59 0.66 -13.14 -8.36
N LEU A 60 1.48 -14.19 -8.43
CA LEU A 60 2.93 -14.06 -8.55
C LEU A 60 3.32 -13.32 -9.84
N ALA A 61 2.75 -13.68 -10.98
CA ALA A 61 3.01 -12.98 -12.25
C ALA A 61 2.65 -11.50 -12.14
N CYS A 62 1.53 -11.17 -11.50
CA CYS A 62 1.14 -9.78 -11.31
C CYS A 62 2.08 -9.00 -10.41
N GLU A 63 2.54 -9.58 -9.30
CA GLU A 63 3.52 -8.94 -8.40
C GLU A 63 4.88 -8.76 -9.10
N LEU A 64 5.35 -9.76 -9.84
CA LEU A 64 6.60 -9.67 -10.62
C LEU A 64 6.54 -8.58 -11.69
N CYS A 65 5.39 -8.41 -12.36
CA CYS A 65 5.18 -7.33 -13.31
C CYS A 65 5.11 -5.94 -12.62
N ALA A 66 4.66 -5.87 -11.37
CA ALA A 66 4.56 -4.62 -10.62
C ALA A 66 5.93 -4.10 -10.18
N VAL A 67 6.87 -5.00 -9.87
CA VAL A 67 8.24 -4.64 -9.43
C VAL A 67 8.97 -3.68 -10.39
N PRO A 68 9.14 -3.96 -11.70
CA PRO A 68 9.83 -3.04 -12.60
C PRO A 68 9.12 -1.70 -12.75
N MET A 69 7.78 -1.70 -12.68
CA MET A 69 6.97 -0.48 -12.76
C MET A 69 7.16 0.40 -11.51
N ALA A 70 7.11 -0.20 -10.32
CA ALA A 70 7.39 0.48 -9.07
C ALA A 70 8.86 0.95 -9.00
N ALA A 71 9.80 0.15 -9.50
CA ALA A 71 11.22 0.51 -9.58
C ALA A 71 11.45 1.73 -10.48
N TYR A 72 10.74 1.81 -11.62
CA TYR A 72 10.77 2.98 -12.49
C TYR A 72 10.28 4.24 -11.77
N LEU A 73 9.16 4.16 -11.05
CA LEU A 73 8.64 5.28 -10.24
C LEU A 73 9.58 5.69 -9.10
N CYS A 74 10.48 4.81 -8.66
CA CYS A 74 11.47 5.09 -7.62
C CYS A 74 12.69 5.89 -8.10
N ARG A 75 12.84 6.14 -9.41
CA ARG A 75 14.03 6.80 -9.98
C ARG A 75 14.32 8.20 -9.39
N SER A 76 13.30 8.86 -8.85
CA SER A 76 13.38 10.19 -8.26
C SER A 76 13.59 10.23 -6.74
N LEU A 77 13.66 9.10 -6.03
CA LEU A 77 13.75 9.10 -4.55
C LEU A 77 14.99 9.83 -4.00
N GLY A 78 16.11 9.82 -4.73
CA GLY A 78 17.37 10.46 -4.30
C GLY A 78 17.75 10.09 -2.86
N ARG A 79 18.09 11.10 -2.03
CA ARG A 79 18.44 10.90 -0.61
C ARG A 79 17.30 10.40 0.26
N ARG A 80 16.04 10.63 -0.14
CA ARG A 80 14.86 10.13 0.60
C ARG A 80 14.76 8.61 0.54
N GLY A 81 15.43 7.97 -0.44
CA GLY A 81 15.62 6.53 -0.51
C GLY A 81 16.22 5.92 0.74
N PHE A 82 17.20 6.58 1.37
CA PHE A 82 17.80 6.09 2.61
C PHE A 82 16.80 6.09 3.77
N PHE A 83 15.93 7.10 3.85
CA PHE A 83 14.89 7.16 4.87
C PHE A 83 13.85 6.06 4.65
N CYS A 84 13.36 5.89 3.42
CA CYS A 84 12.42 4.82 3.08
C CYS A 84 13.01 3.43 3.39
N ALA A 85 14.28 3.19 3.02
CA ALA A 85 14.97 1.94 3.31
C ALA A 85 15.14 1.72 4.83
N GLY A 86 15.54 2.75 5.57
CA GLY A 86 15.67 2.68 7.03
C GLY A 86 14.34 2.36 7.71
N LEU A 87 13.25 3.03 7.32
CA LEU A 87 11.92 2.74 7.84
C LEU A 87 11.45 1.33 7.45
N ALA A 88 11.67 0.91 6.21
CA ALA A 88 11.34 -0.44 5.76
C ALA A 88 12.05 -1.51 6.60
N LEU A 89 13.34 -1.32 6.92
CA LEU A 89 14.09 -2.23 7.80
C LEU A 89 13.53 -2.25 9.22
N LEU A 90 13.19 -1.09 9.79
CA LEU A 90 12.57 -1.02 11.11
C LEU A 90 11.23 -1.77 11.15
N LEU A 91 10.40 -1.63 10.12
CA LEU A 91 9.16 -2.41 9.98
C LEU A 91 9.44 -3.91 9.86
N GLY A 92 10.56 -4.30 9.24
CA GLY A 92 11.02 -5.68 9.21
C GLY A 92 11.36 -6.20 10.61
N CYS A 93 12.03 -5.40 11.44
CA CYS A 93 12.28 -5.75 12.84
C CYS A 93 10.97 -5.92 13.64
N VAL A 94 9.99 -5.04 13.41
CA VAL A 94 8.66 -5.17 14.01
C VAL A 94 7.98 -6.46 13.56
N ALA A 95 8.04 -6.80 12.27
CA ALA A 95 7.51 -8.04 11.72
C ALA A 95 8.19 -9.28 12.32
N CYS A 96 9.50 -9.24 12.60
CA CYS A 96 10.19 -10.32 13.31
C CYS A 96 9.67 -10.51 14.74
N ALA A 97 9.34 -9.41 15.43
CA ALA A 97 8.83 -9.45 16.81
C ALA A 97 7.33 -9.79 16.89
N GLN A 98 6.58 -9.56 15.81
CA GLN A 98 5.13 -9.71 15.69
C GLN A 98 4.80 -10.63 14.51
N ARG A 99 5.12 -11.93 14.66
CA ARG A 99 5.01 -12.92 13.56
C ARG A 99 3.91 -13.93 13.82
N LEU A 100 3.24 -14.33 12.76
CA LEU A 100 2.36 -15.51 12.76
C LEU A 100 3.19 -16.81 12.82
N SER A 101 2.50 -17.92 13.03
CA SER A 101 3.03 -19.28 12.98
C SER A 101 2.20 -20.11 11.99
N LEU A 102 2.07 -19.61 10.75
CA LEU A 102 1.36 -20.32 9.68
C LEU A 102 2.29 -21.28 8.95
N ALA A 103 3.56 -20.90 8.80
CA ALA A 103 4.55 -21.73 8.13
C ALA A 103 4.97 -22.91 9.02
N ASP A 104 5.39 -24.00 8.36
CA ASP A 104 5.95 -25.16 9.05
C ASP A 104 7.20 -24.78 9.88
N PRO A 105 7.51 -25.53 10.95
CA PRO A 105 8.73 -25.35 11.71
C PRO A 105 9.97 -25.31 10.81
N GLY A 106 10.77 -24.24 10.92
CA GLY A 106 11.93 -23.98 10.06
C GLY A 106 11.67 -23.05 8.86
N GLN A 107 10.41 -22.70 8.58
CA GLN A 107 10.02 -21.75 7.54
C GLN A 107 9.47 -20.42 8.08
N GLU A 108 9.81 -20.07 9.34
CA GLU A 108 9.34 -18.87 10.05
C GLU A 108 9.62 -17.55 9.30
N HIS A 109 10.61 -17.55 8.40
CA HIS A 109 10.93 -16.39 7.56
C HIS A 109 9.77 -16.01 6.64
N LEU A 110 8.90 -16.95 6.26
CA LEU A 110 7.70 -16.68 5.47
C LEU A 110 6.67 -15.88 6.29
N ASP A 111 6.47 -16.23 7.56
CA ASP A 111 5.57 -15.48 8.46
C ASP A 111 6.06 -14.04 8.68
N VAL A 112 7.37 -13.85 8.76
CA VAL A 112 8.00 -12.54 8.85
C VAL A 112 7.81 -11.76 7.55
N LEU A 113 8.08 -12.36 6.39
CA LEU A 113 7.88 -11.70 5.08
C LEU A 113 6.42 -11.29 4.89
N PHE A 114 5.47 -12.16 5.27
CA PHE A 114 4.05 -11.87 5.21
C PHE A 114 3.68 -10.66 6.08
N SER A 115 4.07 -10.69 7.35
CA SER A 115 3.82 -9.60 8.30
C SER A 115 4.49 -8.29 7.87
N TRP A 116 5.71 -8.38 7.35
CA TRP A 116 6.46 -7.23 6.86
C TRP A 116 5.78 -6.59 5.64
N SER A 117 5.24 -7.40 4.72
CA SER A 117 4.52 -6.88 3.56
C SER A 117 3.28 -6.06 3.92
N GLN A 118 2.57 -6.44 4.99
CA GLN A 118 1.41 -5.69 5.51
C GLN A 118 1.84 -4.36 6.12
N LEU A 119 2.89 -4.36 6.93
CA LEU A 119 3.43 -3.12 7.50
C LEU A 119 3.94 -2.16 6.43
N LEU A 120 4.53 -2.68 5.35
CA LEU A 120 4.96 -1.87 4.22
C LEU A 120 3.77 -1.26 3.47
N ASP A 121 2.64 -1.96 3.33
CA ASP A 121 1.43 -1.38 2.74
C ASP A 121 0.83 -0.26 3.58
N LEU A 122 0.86 -0.39 4.91
CA LEU A 122 0.51 0.71 5.80
C LEU A 122 1.43 1.92 5.60
N ALA A 123 2.73 1.70 5.43
CA ALA A 123 3.66 2.78 5.09
C ALA A 123 3.37 3.41 3.73
N VAL A 124 2.96 2.63 2.72
CA VAL A 124 2.46 3.15 1.43
C VAL A 124 1.25 4.04 1.65
N ALA A 125 0.25 3.59 2.43
CA ALA A 125 -0.96 4.36 2.68
C ALA A 125 -0.65 5.69 3.39
N VAL A 126 0.18 5.66 4.43
CA VAL A 126 0.56 6.87 5.19
C VAL A 126 1.35 7.84 4.32
N SER A 127 2.34 7.36 3.58
CA SER A 127 3.12 8.22 2.68
C SER A 127 2.27 8.81 1.56
N PHE A 128 1.30 8.06 1.05
CA PHE A 128 0.32 8.54 0.08
C PHE A 128 -0.55 9.66 0.67
N LEU A 129 -1.07 9.50 1.89
CA LEU A 129 -1.81 10.56 2.58
C LEU A 129 -0.96 11.81 2.80
N CYS A 130 0.26 11.67 3.31
CA CYS A 130 1.19 12.79 3.48
C CYS A 130 1.40 13.53 2.17
N ARG A 131 1.51 12.80 1.04
CA ARG A 131 1.65 13.38 -0.28
C ARG A 131 0.38 14.09 -0.75
N CYS A 132 -0.81 13.54 -0.51
CA CYS A 132 -2.08 14.23 -0.78
C CYS A 132 -2.20 15.55 0.00
N VAL A 133 -1.76 15.57 1.27
CA VAL A 133 -1.75 16.77 2.10
C VAL A 133 -0.74 17.80 1.57
N ASN A 134 0.45 17.36 1.14
CA ASN A 134 1.46 18.27 0.58
C ASN A 134 1.06 18.83 -0.79
N LEU A 135 0.34 18.06 -1.61
CA LEU A 135 -0.14 18.45 -2.93
C LEU A 135 -1.53 19.12 -2.89
N TRP A 136 -2.00 19.53 -1.72
CA TRP A 136 -3.37 20.01 -1.46
C TRP A 136 -3.93 20.94 -2.56
N THR A 137 -3.12 21.89 -3.04
CA THR A 137 -3.51 22.91 -4.03
C THR A 137 -3.24 22.53 -5.49
N GLU A 138 -2.36 21.55 -5.72
CA GLU A 138 -1.82 21.22 -7.05
C GLU A 138 -2.39 19.93 -7.64
N ALA A 139 -3.07 19.11 -6.83
CA ALA A 139 -3.59 17.82 -7.24
C ALA A 139 -4.65 17.93 -8.34
N LYS A 140 -4.19 17.95 -9.60
CA LYS A 140 -5.00 17.89 -10.82
C LYS A 140 -4.81 16.54 -11.47
N GLY A 141 -5.90 15.88 -11.86
CA GLY A 141 -5.83 14.65 -12.64
C GLY A 141 -6.90 13.63 -12.29
N ALA A 142 -7.49 13.04 -13.33
CA ALA A 142 -8.41 11.91 -13.19
C ALA A 142 -7.74 10.66 -12.58
N PHE A 143 -6.40 10.59 -12.60
CA PHE A 143 -5.64 9.52 -11.94
C PHE A 143 -5.81 9.57 -10.43
N MET A 144 -5.71 10.77 -9.84
CA MET A 144 -5.89 10.96 -8.40
C MET A 144 -7.28 10.50 -7.96
N VAL A 145 -8.32 10.91 -8.68
CA VAL A 145 -9.70 10.47 -8.43
C VAL A 145 -9.80 8.95 -8.51
N PHE A 146 -9.27 8.34 -9.59
CA PHE A 146 -9.27 6.90 -9.78
C PHE A 146 -8.60 6.16 -8.61
N SER A 147 -7.39 6.58 -8.22
CA SER A 147 -6.65 6.00 -7.09
C SER A 147 -7.39 6.14 -5.75
N LEU A 148 -8.10 7.25 -5.53
CA LEU A 148 -8.87 7.47 -4.29
C LEU A 148 -10.10 6.58 -4.17
N PHE A 149 -10.61 6.00 -5.26
CA PHE A 149 -11.67 4.99 -5.21
C PHE A 149 -11.12 3.57 -5.22
N GLU A 150 -10.10 3.32 -6.04
CA GLU A 150 -9.51 1.99 -6.20
C GLU A 150 -8.78 1.52 -4.94
N LEU A 151 -7.97 2.38 -4.31
CA LEU A 151 -7.13 1.99 -3.17
C LEU A 151 -7.96 1.63 -1.92
N PRO A 152 -8.93 2.43 -1.46
CA PRO A 152 -9.76 2.01 -0.34
C PRO A 152 -10.53 0.72 -0.64
N ALA A 153 -11.04 0.54 -1.86
CA ALA A 153 -11.75 -0.68 -2.23
C ALA A 153 -10.83 -1.91 -2.18
N GLN A 154 -9.59 -1.77 -2.68
CA GLN A 154 -8.60 -2.83 -2.62
C GLN A 154 -8.22 -3.18 -1.17
N GLN A 155 -7.97 -2.16 -0.34
CA GLN A 155 -7.60 -2.40 1.06
C GLN A 155 -8.76 -2.87 1.92
N LEU A 156 -9.98 -2.49 1.59
CA LEU A 156 -11.18 -2.98 2.28
C LEU A 156 -11.33 -4.48 2.08
N LEU A 157 -11.06 -5.00 0.87
CA LEU A 157 -11.07 -6.44 0.62
C LEU A 157 -10.01 -7.17 1.46
N GLY A 158 -8.80 -6.61 1.54
CA GLY A 158 -7.73 -7.14 2.41
C GLY A 158 -8.09 -7.11 3.89
N ALA A 159 -8.69 -6.01 4.37
CA ALA A 159 -9.14 -5.86 5.75
C ALA A 159 -10.27 -6.85 6.09
N ILE A 160 -11.26 -7.01 5.21
CA ILE A 160 -12.33 -7.99 5.38
C ILE A 160 -11.74 -9.40 5.46
N PHE A 161 -10.80 -9.74 4.57
CA PHE A 161 -10.11 -11.02 4.65
C PHE A 161 -9.42 -11.20 6.01
N MET A 162 -8.62 -10.24 6.48
CA MET A 162 -7.91 -10.35 7.77
C MET A 162 -8.84 -10.44 8.98
N LEU A 163 -10.02 -9.83 8.91
CA LEU A 163 -11.02 -9.89 9.98
C LEU A 163 -11.80 -11.21 9.99
N CYS A 164 -11.96 -11.86 8.83
CA CYS A 164 -12.80 -13.05 8.69
C CYS A 164 -12.04 -14.37 8.51
N ALA A 165 -10.75 -14.33 8.13
CA ALA A 165 -10.00 -15.52 7.74
C ALA A 165 -9.76 -16.52 8.89
N TRP A 166 -9.79 -16.06 10.14
CA TRP A 166 -9.28 -16.82 11.29
C TRP A 166 -10.35 -17.59 12.08
N GLY A 167 -11.62 -17.56 11.66
CA GLY A 167 -12.71 -18.31 12.32
C GLY A 167 -13.04 -17.89 13.76
N ALA A 168 -12.41 -16.81 14.26
CA ALA A 168 -12.66 -16.21 15.56
C ALA A 168 -13.25 -14.80 15.42
N ALA A 169 -13.72 -14.21 16.52
CA ALA A 169 -14.18 -12.83 16.47
C ALA A 169 -12.98 -11.88 16.20
N PRO A 170 -13.22 -10.72 15.56
CA PRO A 170 -12.18 -9.71 15.35
C PRO A 170 -11.43 -9.36 16.64
N PHE A 171 -10.12 -9.16 16.53
CA PHE A 171 -9.20 -8.82 17.61
C PHE A 171 -9.09 -9.86 18.73
N GLN A 172 -9.52 -11.09 18.48
CA GLN A 172 -9.23 -12.22 19.35
C GLN A 172 -8.04 -13.00 18.82
N GLU A 173 -7.15 -13.39 19.74
CA GLU A 173 -6.05 -14.27 19.41
C GLU A 173 -6.56 -15.69 19.23
N VAL A 174 -6.02 -16.38 18.23
CA VAL A 174 -6.32 -17.78 17.94
C VAL A 174 -5.11 -18.62 18.30
N ASP A 175 -5.29 -19.52 19.26
CA ASP A 175 -4.25 -20.43 19.70
C ASP A 175 -3.73 -21.26 18.52
N GLY A 176 -2.40 -21.37 18.41
CA GLY A 176 -1.73 -22.12 17.34
C GLY A 176 -1.36 -21.31 16.10
N ILE A 177 -1.86 -20.08 15.93
CA ILE A 177 -1.51 -19.20 14.80
C ILE A 177 -0.53 -18.09 15.22
N VAL A 178 -0.39 -17.86 16.52
CA VAL A 178 0.52 -16.85 17.09
C VAL A 178 1.92 -17.44 17.23
N GLY A 179 2.88 -16.89 16.49
CA GLY A 179 4.30 -17.29 16.58
C GLY A 179 5.10 -16.45 17.58
N ALA A 180 4.93 -15.13 17.55
CA ALA A 180 5.48 -14.23 18.56
C ALA A 180 4.69 -12.92 18.66
N GLY A 181 4.56 -12.38 19.87
CA GLY A 181 3.86 -11.12 20.13
C GLY A 181 2.34 -11.22 19.92
N HIS A 182 1.77 -10.18 19.32
CA HIS A 182 0.34 -10.00 19.02
C HIS A 182 0.13 -9.76 17.50
N PRO A 183 0.54 -10.72 16.65
CA PRO A 183 0.58 -10.55 15.20
C PRO A 183 -0.81 -10.32 14.59
N LEU A 184 -1.84 -11.00 15.11
CA LEU A 184 -3.22 -10.86 14.65
C LEU A 184 -3.77 -9.45 14.91
N LEU A 185 -3.52 -8.91 16.12
CA LEU A 185 -3.93 -7.55 16.46
C LEU A 185 -3.19 -6.54 15.60
N MET A 186 -1.88 -6.71 15.39
CA MET A 186 -1.08 -5.86 14.52
C MET A 186 -1.64 -5.85 13.09
N MET A 187 -1.89 -7.02 12.51
CA MET A 187 -2.35 -7.15 11.12
C MET A 187 -3.78 -6.62 10.92
N GLN A 188 -4.71 -6.95 11.83
CA GLN A 188 -6.08 -6.45 11.73
C GLN A 188 -6.14 -4.93 11.91
N SER A 189 -5.37 -4.39 12.86
CA SER A 189 -5.27 -2.94 13.04
C SER A 189 -4.59 -2.25 11.87
N SER A 190 -3.53 -2.82 11.29
CA SER A 190 -2.85 -2.24 10.12
C SER A 190 -3.76 -2.23 8.90
N SER A 191 -4.47 -3.32 8.61
CA SER A 191 -5.39 -3.37 7.47
C SER A 191 -6.56 -2.39 7.61
N LEU A 192 -7.13 -2.23 8.82
CA LEU A 192 -8.15 -1.21 9.07
C LEU A 192 -7.59 0.22 8.98
N ALA A 193 -6.37 0.42 9.48
CA ALA A 193 -5.69 1.71 9.38
C ALA A 193 -5.43 2.09 7.92
N GLU A 194 -5.01 1.16 7.06
CA GLU A 194 -4.83 1.39 5.63
C GLU A 194 -6.10 1.92 4.97
N VAL A 195 -7.24 1.24 5.18
CA VAL A 195 -8.56 1.67 4.66
C VAL A 195 -8.87 3.08 5.15
N THR A 196 -8.71 3.32 6.45
CA THR A 196 -8.99 4.62 7.08
C THR A 196 -8.11 5.71 6.48
N VAL A 197 -6.81 5.46 6.32
CA VAL A 197 -5.84 6.42 5.77
C VAL A 197 -6.18 6.78 4.32
N TYR A 198 -6.55 5.81 3.48
CA TYR A 198 -6.96 6.10 2.11
C TYR A 198 -8.30 6.86 2.04
N LEU A 199 -9.25 6.57 2.93
CA LEU A 199 -10.50 7.34 3.02
C LEU A 199 -10.24 8.79 3.46
N VAL A 200 -9.35 9.00 4.43
CA VAL A 200 -8.92 10.35 4.84
C VAL A 200 -8.25 11.07 3.69
N ALA A 201 -7.39 10.41 2.91
CA ALA A 201 -6.78 10.99 1.71
C ALA A 201 -7.83 11.42 0.68
N ALA A 202 -8.91 10.64 0.52
CA ALA A 202 -10.03 11.00 -0.35
C ALA A 202 -10.78 12.23 0.15
N VAL A 203 -11.07 12.32 1.44
CA VAL A 203 -11.72 13.49 2.06
C VAL A 203 -10.86 14.74 1.90
N VAL A 204 -9.56 14.62 2.18
CA VAL A 204 -8.56 15.68 1.98
C VAL A 204 -8.62 16.21 0.55
N PHE A 205 -8.56 15.32 -0.44
CA PHE A 205 -8.62 15.71 -1.86
C PHE A 205 -9.95 16.35 -2.25
N VAL A 206 -11.09 15.80 -1.84
CA VAL A 206 -12.42 16.36 -2.15
C VAL A 206 -12.57 17.74 -1.52
N SER A 207 -12.13 17.91 -0.27
CA SER A 207 -12.19 19.19 0.42
C SER A 207 -11.33 20.25 -0.27
N SER A 208 -10.12 19.89 -0.73
CA SER A 208 -9.24 20.83 -1.43
C SER A 208 -9.83 21.31 -2.76
N ARG A 209 -10.59 20.45 -3.45
CA ARG A 209 -11.32 20.81 -4.67
C ARG A 209 -12.49 21.74 -4.44
N SER A 210 -13.26 21.53 -3.38
CA SER A 210 -14.35 22.45 -3.01
C SER A 210 -13.81 23.84 -2.73
N PHE A 211 -12.73 23.95 -1.94
CA PHE A 211 -12.09 25.24 -1.67
C PHE A 211 -11.58 25.96 -2.93
N GLN A 212 -11.02 25.21 -3.90
CA GLN A 212 -10.54 25.80 -5.15
C GLN A 212 -11.68 26.33 -6.03
N LYS A 213 -12.86 25.71 -5.98
CA LYS A 213 -14.04 26.16 -6.74
C LYS A 213 -14.61 27.47 -6.18
N ASP A 214 -14.51 27.67 -4.87
CA ASP A 214 -15.07 28.83 -4.17
C ASP A 214 -14.15 30.07 -4.19
N GLN A 215 -12.89 29.91 -4.61
CA GLN A 215 -12.04 31.07 -4.89
C GLN A 215 -12.50 31.69 -6.22
N PRO A 216 -12.93 32.97 -6.24
CA PRO A 216 -13.25 33.64 -7.49
C PRO A 216 -12.02 33.57 -8.39
N ALA A 217 -12.22 33.21 -9.66
CA ALA A 217 -11.17 33.31 -10.65
C ALA A 217 -10.61 34.73 -10.57
N TYR A 218 -9.36 34.86 -10.16
CA TYR A 218 -8.64 36.12 -10.22
C TYR A 218 -8.62 36.50 -11.69
N VAL A 219 -9.60 37.30 -12.13
CA VAL A 219 -9.52 38.01 -13.39
C VAL A 219 -8.41 39.03 -13.15
N PRO A 220 -7.23 38.89 -13.78
CA PRO A 220 -6.20 39.87 -13.60
C PRO A 220 -6.78 41.23 -13.99
N LEU A 221 -6.78 42.18 -13.05
CA LEU A 221 -7.34 43.53 -13.20
C LEU A 221 -6.73 44.32 -14.38
N PHE A 222 -5.70 43.76 -15.02
CA PHE A 222 -4.98 44.32 -16.17
C PHE A 222 -5.39 43.72 -17.53
N ALA A 223 -6.42 42.86 -17.58
CA ALA A 223 -6.95 42.37 -18.86
C ALA A 223 -8.01 43.31 -19.49
N GLU A 224 -8.37 44.41 -18.82
CA GLU A 224 -9.33 45.41 -19.31
C GLU A 224 -8.73 46.82 -19.53
N LEU A 225 -7.39 46.95 -19.54
CA LEU A 225 -6.66 48.17 -19.90
C LEU A 225 -5.85 47.95 -21.18
#